data_AF-A0A846RFX7-F1
#
_entry.id   AF-A0A846RFX7-F1
#
_cell.length_a   1.000
_cell.length_b   1.000
_cell.length_c   1.000
_cell.angle_alpha   90.00
_cell.angle_beta   90.00
_cell.angle_gamma   90.00
#
_symmetry.space_group_name_H-M   'P 1'
#
loop_
_entity.id
_entity.type
_entity.pdbx_description
1 polymer ?
#
loop_
_entity_poly.entity_id
_entity_poly.type
_entity_poly.pdbx_seq_one_letter_code
_entity_poly.pdbx_strand_id
1 'polypeptide(L)' 'MGPADPFPSEQGSLLEGTLPTYPTSVQATNDAAVTELMTGLADIADLDETAQPAAYERLHDDLLAELNADQD' A
#
# COMPACT_ATOMS: atom_id res chain seq x y z
N MET A 1 3.40 -33.90 -11.98
CA MET A 1 2.53 -32.80 -12.45
C MET A 1 1.41 -32.68 -11.43
N GLY A 2 1.63 -31.95 -10.33
CA GLY A 2 0.58 -31.69 -9.34
C GLY A 2 -0.41 -30.67 -9.91
N PRO A 3 -1.70 -30.73 -9.54
CA PRO A 3 -2.66 -29.70 -9.94
C PRO A 3 -2.18 -28.37 -9.34
N ALA A 4 -2.08 -27.33 -10.18
CA ALA A 4 -1.87 -25.99 -9.68
C ALA A 4 -3.10 -25.64 -8.83
N ASP A 5 -2.93 -25.48 -7.53
CA ASP A 5 -3.98 -24.97 -6.67
C ASP A 5 -4.42 -23.60 -7.23
N PRO A 6 -5.72 -23.40 -7.49
CA PRO A 6 -6.20 -22.12 -7.98
C PRO A 6 -5.90 -21.06 -6.91
N PHE A 7 -5.19 -20.00 -7.30
CA PHE A 7 -5.07 -18.80 -6.48
C PHE A 7 -6.48 -18.44 -5.97
N PRO A 8 -6.67 -18.21 -4.66
CA PRO A 8 -7.98 -17.88 -4.13
C PRO A 8 -8.49 -16.63 -4.84
N SER A 9 -9.48 -16.79 -5.71
CA SER A 9 -10.14 -15.74 -6.48
C SER A 9 -11.08 -14.88 -5.61
N GLU A 10 -10.78 -14.78 -4.30
CA GLU A 10 -11.58 -14.05 -3.31
C GLU A 10 -11.20 -12.57 -3.21
N GLN A 11 -10.40 -12.04 -4.15
CA GLN A 11 -10.50 -10.61 -4.47
C GLN A 11 -11.77 -10.39 -5.28
N GLY A 12 -12.91 -10.54 -4.60
CA GLY A 12 -14.22 -10.25 -5.15
C GLY A 12 -14.19 -8.87 -5.78
N SER A 13 -14.61 -8.78 -7.04
CA SER A 13 -14.82 -7.52 -7.75
C SER A 13 -15.54 -6.57 -6.80
N LEU A 14 -14.88 -5.46 -6.44
CA LEU A 14 -15.49 -4.38 -5.69
C LEU A 14 -16.83 -4.08 -6.38
N LEU A 15 -17.89 -4.19 -5.59
CA LEU A 15 -19.30 -4.20 -6.01
C LEU A 15 -19.59 -3.08 -7.03
N GLU A 16 -20.54 -3.31 -7.94
CA GLU A 16 -21.18 -2.30 -8.80
C GLU A 16 -21.95 -1.27 -7.95
N GLY A 17 -21.25 -0.54 -7.09
CA GLY A 17 -21.84 0.18 -5.98
C GLY A 17 -20.93 1.30 -5.54
N THR A 18 -20.87 2.35 -6.34
CA THR A 18 -20.13 3.62 -6.10
C THR A 18 -18.62 3.46 -5.88
N LEU A 19 -17.83 4.34 -6.50
CA LEU A 19 -16.40 4.41 -6.18
C LEU A 19 -16.25 4.53 -4.65
N PRO A 20 -15.40 3.71 -4.02
CA PRO A 20 -15.14 3.85 -2.59
C PRO A 20 -14.73 5.28 -2.32
N THR A 21 -15.30 5.88 -1.27
CA THR A 21 -14.87 7.21 -0.84
C THR A 21 -13.52 7.06 -0.17
N TYR A 22 -12.46 7.07 -0.98
CA TYR A 22 -11.10 7.11 -0.48
C TYR A 22 -10.83 8.49 0.14
N PRO A 23 -10.11 8.56 1.26
CA PRO A 23 -9.69 9.83 1.81
C PRO A 23 -8.92 10.63 0.74
N THR A 24 -9.28 11.90 0.56
CA THR A 24 -8.62 12.79 -0.40
C THR A 24 -7.25 13.29 0.07
N SER A 25 -6.89 12.98 1.32
CA SER A 25 -5.64 13.36 1.94
C SER A 25 -5.21 12.31 2.95
N VAL A 26 -3.90 12.13 3.07
CA VAL A 26 -3.28 11.35 4.13
C VAL A 26 -3.49 12.09 5.44
N GLN A 27 -4.16 11.47 6.40
CA GLN A 27 -4.19 11.99 7.77
C GLN A 27 -2.89 11.60 8.46
N ALA A 28 -2.31 12.54 9.22
CA ALA A 28 -1.19 12.23 10.09
C ALA A 28 -1.59 11.09 11.02
N THR A 29 -0.74 10.08 11.09
CA THR A 29 -0.88 9.04 12.09
C THR A 29 -0.33 9.57 13.42
N ASN A 30 -0.68 8.95 14.54
CA ASN A 30 -0.08 9.31 15.85
C ASN A 30 1.41 8.94 15.94
N ASP A 31 1.97 8.40 14.85
CA ASP A 31 3.34 8.00 14.66
C ASP A 31 3.98 8.92 13.60
N ALA A 32 5.10 9.55 13.95
CA ALA A 32 5.80 10.47 13.06
C ALA A 32 6.45 9.74 11.87
N ALA A 33 7.00 8.55 12.09
CA ALA A 33 7.66 7.75 11.06
C ALA A 33 6.62 7.23 10.05
N VAL A 34 5.50 6.68 10.54
CA VAL A 34 4.41 6.25 9.65
C VAL A 34 3.80 7.44 8.89
N THR A 35 3.72 8.62 9.51
CA THR A 35 3.26 9.84 8.81
C THR A 35 4.19 10.26 7.68
N GLU A 36 5.51 10.15 7.88
CA GLU A 36 6.50 10.42 6.83
C GLU A 36 6.37 9.43 5.67
N LEU A 37 6.24 8.12 5.97
CA LEU A 37 6.04 7.07 4.97
C LEU A 37 4.76 7.28 4.15
N MET A 38 3.65 7.64 4.81
CA MET A 38 2.38 7.90 4.12
C MET A 38 2.41 9.18 3.29
N THR A 39 3.27 10.15 3.63
CA THR A 39 3.54 11.31 2.76
C THR A 39 4.26 10.85 1.49
N GLY A 40 5.24 9.95 1.62
CA GLY A 40 5.93 9.35 0.48
C GLY A 40 4.99 8.60 -0.48
N LEU A 41 3.93 7.97 0.03
CA LEU A 41 2.88 7.35 -0.80
C LEU A 41 2.18 8.35 -1.72
N ALA A 42 1.91 9.58 -1.24
CA ALA A 42 1.26 10.61 -2.05
C ALA A 42 2.16 11.05 -3.22
N ASP A 43 3.48 11.10 -2.99
CA ASP A 43 4.47 11.52 -3.98
C ASP A 43 4.67 10.46 -5.10
N ILE A 44 4.31 9.18 -4.87
CA ILE A 44 4.44 8.13 -5.90
C ILE A 44 3.57 8.44 -7.13
N ALA A 45 2.41 9.08 -6.93
CA ALA A 45 1.52 9.44 -8.03
C ALA A 45 2.14 10.46 -9.00
N ASP A 46 3.13 11.24 -8.53
CA ASP A 46 3.86 12.22 -9.34
C ASP A 46 5.09 11.63 -10.04
N LEU A 47 5.47 10.39 -9.72
CA LEU A 47 6.56 9.67 -10.40
C LEU A 47 6.12 9.15 -11.77
N ASP A 48 7.11 8.99 -12.65
CA ASP A 48 6.92 8.28 -13.91
C ASP A 48 6.40 6.85 -13.64
N GLU A 49 5.42 6.40 -14.41
CA GLU A 49 4.75 5.10 -14.25
C GLU A 49 5.75 3.92 -14.22
N THR A 50 6.89 4.04 -14.91
CA THR A 50 7.94 3.03 -14.91
C THR A 50 8.73 2.95 -13.60
N ALA A 51 8.74 4.04 -12.82
CA ALA A 51 9.42 4.13 -11.52
C ALA A 51 8.48 3.81 -10.34
N GLN A 52 7.16 3.89 -10.53
CA GLN A 52 6.17 3.64 -9.49
C GLN A 52 6.28 2.24 -8.85
N PRO A 53 6.50 1.12 -9.58
CA PRO A 53 6.60 -0.20 -8.97
C PRO A 53 7.71 -0.30 -7.91
N ALA A 54 8.91 0.20 -8.23
CA ALA A 54 10.03 0.20 -7.30
C ALA A 54 9.78 1.12 -6.09
N ALA A 55 9.04 2.22 -6.29
CA ALA A 55 8.66 3.12 -5.21
C ALA A 55 7.64 2.47 -4.26
N TYR A 56 6.66 1.74 -4.78
CA TYR A 56 5.71 0.97 -3.98
C TYR A 56 6.38 -0.17 -3.21
N GLU A 57 7.34 -0.88 -3.82
CA GLU A 57 8.12 -1.93 -3.13
C GLU A 57 8.92 -1.36 -1.96
N ARG A 58 9.61 -0.22 -2.16
CA ARG A 58 10.34 0.44 -1.07
C ARG A 58 9.40 0.88 0.05
N LEU A 59 8.27 1.52 -0.27
CA LEU A 59 7.30 1.94 0.74
C LEU A 59 6.76 0.75 1.55
N HIS A 60 6.50 -0.37 0.89
CA HIS A 60 6.09 -1.60 1.56
C HIS A 60 7.15 -2.09 2.55
N ASP A 61 8.41 -2.15 2.12
CA ASP A 61 9.51 -2.62 2.95
C ASP A 61 9.77 -1.70 4.15
N ASP A 62 9.65 -0.39 3.96
CA ASP A 62 9.81 0.61 5.02
C ASP A 62 8.67 0.53 6.05
N LEU A 63 7.42 0.33 5.60
CA LEU A 63 6.28 0.11 6.49
C LEU A 63 6.43 -1.20 7.28
N LEU A 64 6.92 -2.26 6.63
CA LEU A 64 7.19 -3.54 7.30
C LEU A 64 8.31 -3.40 8.34
N ALA A 65 9.34 -2.60 8.04
CA ALA A 65 10.42 -2.31 8.99
C ALA A 65 9.90 -1.57 10.22
N GLU A 66 9.08 -0.53 10.04
CA GLU A 66 8.47 0.22 11.14
C GLU A 66 7.59 -0.68 12.03
N LEU A 67 6.74 -1.49 11.40
CA LEU A 67 5.90 -2.48 12.10
C LEU A 67 6.70 -3.46 12.96
N ASN A 68 7.89 -3.85 12.53
CA ASN A 68 8.76 -4.76 13.28
C ASN A 68 9.57 -4.03 14.36
N ALA A 69 9.93 -2.77 14.14
CA ALA A 69 10.65 -1.95 15.12
C ALA A 69 9.81 -1.65 16.37
N ASP A 70 8.50 -1.51 16.20
CA ASP A 70 7.53 -1.30 17.29
C ASP A 70 7.28 -2.54 18.18
N GLN A 71 7.80 -3.71 17.80
CA GLN A 71 7.60 -4.96 18.54
C GLN A 71 8.71 -5.33 19.53
N ASP A 72 9.79 -4.52 19.61
CA ASP A 72 10.92 -4.68 20.55
C ASP A 72 10.84 -3.71 21.74
#